data_AF-A0A427TXI3-F1
#
_entry.id   AF-A0A427TXI3-F1
#
_cell.length_a   1.000
_cell.length_b   1.000
_cell.length_c   1.000
_cell.angle_alpha   90.00
_cell.angle_beta   90.00
_cell.angle_gamma   90.00
#
_symmetry.space_group_name_H-M   'P 1'
#
loop_
_entity.id
_entity.type
_entity.pdbx_description
1 polymer ?
#
loop_
_entity_poly.entity_id
_entity_poly.type
_entity_poly.pdbx_seq_one_letter_code
_entity_poly.pdbx_strand_id
1 'polypeptide(L)'
;MLGETGLLNGKKATTHHLALKLLQEKYPEILVLSDQKVVQDGNLISSGGVSSGINMALYIVEQILGQSAVERTAKTIEFSI
;
A
#
# COMPACT_ATOMS: atom_id res chain seq x y z
N MET A 1 -3.25 -13.64 4.75
CA MET A 1 -2.61 -12.56 3.96
C MET A 1 -3.33 -12.46 2.62
N LEU A 2 -3.38 -11.28 1.98
CA LEU A 2 -4.05 -11.14 0.68
C LEU A 2 -3.47 -12.09 -0.40
N GLY A 3 -2.16 -12.33 -0.41
CA GLY A 3 -1.54 -13.27 -1.37
C GLY A 3 -2.10 -14.70 -1.33
N GLU A 4 -2.52 -15.18 -0.16
CA GLU A 4 -3.09 -16.53 0.01
C GLU A 4 -4.52 -16.65 -0.54
N THR A 5 -5.19 -15.52 -0.76
CA THR A 5 -6.61 -15.52 -1.17
C THR A 5 -6.80 -15.63 -2.68
N GLY A 6 -5.73 -15.52 -3.47
CA GLY A 6 -5.81 -15.40 -4.93
C GLY A 6 -6.32 -14.04 -5.44
N LEU A 7 -6.77 -13.13 -4.57
CA LEU A 7 -7.28 -11.81 -4.96
C LEU A 7 -6.23 -10.93 -5.66
N LEU A 8 -4.94 -11.21 -5.42
CA LEU A 8 -3.83 -10.48 -6.04
C LEU A 8 -3.33 -11.11 -7.35
N ASN A 9 -3.91 -12.21 -7.81
CA ASN A 9 -3.45 -12.88 -9.04
C ASN A 9 -3.70 -11.97 -10.25
N GLY A 10 -2.66 -11.72 -11.04
CA GLY A 10 -2.68 -10.79 -12.17
C GLY A 10 -2.77 -9.31 -11.78
N LYS A 11 -2.60 -8.99 -10.48
CA LYS A 11 -2.69 -7.61 -9.95
C LYS A 11 -1.33 -7.07 -9.54
N LYS A 12 -1.21 -5.75 -9.56
CA LYS A 12 -0.05 -5.05 -9.02
C LYS A 12 -0.12 -4.98 -7.50
N ALA A 13 0.98 -5.30 -6.83
CA ALA A 13 1.10 -5.16 -5.39
C ALA A 13 2.53 -4.80 -4.97
N THR A 14 2.70 -4.30 -3.76
CA THR A 14 4.01 -4.10 -3.14
C THR A 14 4.00 -4.63 -1.70
N THR A 15 5.18 -4.70 -1.08
CA THR A 15 5.38 -5.07 0.33
C THR A 15 6.67 -4.44 0.84
N HIS A 16 7.01 -4.65 2.11
CA HIS A 16 8.28 -4.21 2.67
C HIS A 16 9.46 -4.69 1.81
N HIS A 17 10.49 -3.85 1.62
CA HIS A 17 11.59 -4.14 0.69
C HIS A 17 12.29 -5.49 0.96
N LEU A 18 12.45 -5.87 2.24
CA LEU A 18 13.01 -7.16 2.66
C LEU A 18 12.15 -8.38 2.25
N ALA A 19 10.87 -8.17 1.92
CA ALA A 19 9.91 -9.22 1.60
C ALA A 19 9.49 -9.23 0.12
N LEU A 20 9.99 -8.31 -0.72
CA LEU A 20 9.61 -8.23 -2.15
C LEU A 20 9.91 -9.54 -2.89
N LYS A 21 11.13 -10.04 -2.74
CA LYS A 21 11.56 -11.31 -3.37
C LYS A 21 10.70 -12.48 -2.90
N LEU A 22 10.48 -12.57 -1.59
CA LEU A 22 9.66 -13.63 -1.00
C LEU A 22 8.20 -13.58 -1.52
N LEU A 23 7.62 -12.39 -1.66
CA LEU A 23 6.27 -12.23 -2.19
C LEU A 23 6.17 -12.72 -3.64
N GLN A 24 7.14 -12.33 -4.48
CA GLN A 24 7.17 -12.74 -5.88
C GLN A 24 7.38 -14.25 -6.05
N GLU A 25 8.26 -14.85 -5.23
CA GLU A 25 8.53 -16.29 -5.25
C GLU A 25 7.33 -17.11 -4.79
N LYS A 26 6.63 -16.65 -3.73
CA LYS A 26 5.50 -17.37 -3.16
C LYS A 26 4.23 -17.25 -4.01
N TYR A 27 4.04 -16.13 -4.70
CA TYR A 27 2.86 -15.86 -5.51
C TYR A 27 3.27 -15.31 -6.89
N PRO A 28 3.67 -16.18 -7.83
CA PRO A 28 4.24 -15.77 -9.11
C PRO A 28 3.27 -15.02 -10.02
N GLU A 29 1.95 -15.13 -9.80
CA GLU A 29 0.94 -14.41 -10.56
C GLU A 29 0.78 -12.94 -10.13
N ILE A 30 1.36 -12.53 -9.00
CA ILE A 30 1.34 -11.13 -8.54
C ILE A 30 2.42 -10.36 -9.30
N LEU A 31 2.07 -9.17 -9.82
CA LEU A 31 3.03 -8.22 -10.37
C LEU A 31 3.63 -7.38 -9.24
N VAL A 32 4.73 -7.85 -8.65
CA VAL A 32 5.35 -7.19 -7.50
C VAL A 32 6.13 -5.94 -7.93
N LEU A 33 5.80 -4.78 -7.35
CA LEU A 33 6.46 -3.50 -7.60
C LEU A 33 7.40 -3.14 -6.45
N SER A 34 8.69 -2.91 -6.75
CA SER A 34 9.73 -2.61 -5.74
C SER A 34 9.85 -1.14 -5.36
N ASP A 35 9.49 -0.22 -6.27
CA ASP A 35 9.86 1.19 -6.16
C ASP A 35 8.67 2.10 -5.80
N GLN A 36 7.58 1.52 -5.30
CA GLN A 36 6.36 2.23 -4.94
C GLN A 36 6.03 2.07 -3.46
N LYS A 37 5.77 3.19 -2.77
CA LYS A 37 5.35 3.19 -1.36
C LYS A 37 3.93 2.66 -1.21
N VAL A 38 3.04 3.04 -2.12
CA VAL A 38 1.63 2.64 -2.14
C VAL A 38 1.28 2.22 -3.55
N VAL A 39 0.61 1.08 -3.70
CA VAL A 39 0.14 0.55 -4.97
C VAL A 39 -1.35 0.28 -4.85
N GLN A 40 -2.15 0.90 -5.72
CA GLN A 40 -3.56 0.57 -5.90
C GLN A 40 -3.77 -0.11 -7.24
N ASP A 41 -4.49 -1.22 -7.24
CA ASP A 41 -5.00 -1.91 -8.42
C ASP A 41 -6.48 -2.24 -8.22
N GLY A 42 -7.35 -1.42 -8.82
CA GLY A 42 -8.78 -1.48 -8.59
C GLY A 42 -9.15 -1.16 -7.14
N ASN A 43 -9.78 -2.10 -6.45
CA ASN A 43 -10.18 -1.98 -5.04
C ASN A 43 -9.15 -2.54 -4.05
N LEU A 44 -8.00 -3.03 -4.53
CA LEU A 44 -6.93 -3.54 -3.69
C LEU A 44 -5.84 -2.48 -3.56
N ILE A 45 -5.46 -2.20 -2.31
CA ILE A 45 -4.37 -1.27 -1.98
C ILE A 45 -3.35 -2.03 -1.13
N SER A 46 -2.09 -1.90 -1.49
CA SER A 46 -0.96 -2.46 -0.75
C SER A 46 0.09 -1.38 -0.53
N SER A 47 0.87 -1.51 0.53
CA SER A 47 1.95 -0.58 0.86
C SER A 47 3.24 -1.31 1.12
N GLY A 48 4.35 -0.57 0.99
CA GLY A 48 5.67 -1.03 1.38
C GLY A 48 5.82 -1.18 2.89
N GLY A 49 6.91 -0.64 3.44
CA GLY A 49 7.18 -0.72 4.89
C GLY A 49 6.29 0.17 5.76
N VAL A 50 6.58 0.20 7.07
CA VAL A 50 5.77 0.88 8.10
C VAL A 50 5.40 2.30 7.73
N SER A 51 6.37 3.14 7.36
CA SER A 51 6.10 4.54 6.96
C SER A 51 5.27 4.64 5.69
N SER A 52 5.38 3.65 4.80
CA SER A 52 4.53 3.59 3.60
C SER A 52 3.08 3.25 3.94
N GLY A 53 2.85 2.48 5.01
CA GLY A 53 1.51 2.22 5.55
C GLY A 53 0.82 3.50 6.05
N ILE A 54 1.56 4.43 6.65
CA ILE A 54 1.01 5.75 7.04
C ILE A 54 0.59 6.55 5.80
N ASN A 55 1.45 6.58 4.76
CA ASN A 55 1.13 7.21 3.49
C ASN A 55 -0.12 6.58 2.84
N MET A 56 -0.25 5.25 2.89
CA MET A 56 -1.42 4.53 2.40
C MET A 56 -2.69 4.91 3.18
N ALA A 57 -2.62 5.03 4.50
CA ALA A 57 -3.76 5.44 5.31
C ALA A 57 -4.21 6.87 4.97
N LEU A 58 -3.25 7.80 4.81
CA LEU A 58 -3.55 9.18 4.41
C LEU A 58 -4.12 9.26 2.99
N TYR A 59 -3.60 8.44 2.06
CA TYR A 59 -4.17 8.28 0.72
C TYR A 59 -5.63 7.85 0.79
N ILE A 60 -5.98 6.85 1.61
CA ILE A 60 -7.36 6.40 1.79
C ILE A 60 -8.24 7.49 2.41
N VAL A 61 -7.72 8.23 3.41
CA VAL A 61 -8.43 9.37 4.01
C VAL A 61 -8.76 10.43 2.97
N GLU A 62 -7.82 10.73 2.07
CA GLU A 62 -8.05 11.68 0.98
C GLU A 62 -9.20 11.25 0.09
N GLN A 63 -9.23 9.98 -0.33
CA GLN A 63 -10.26 9.46 -1.21
C GLN A 63 -11.67 9.48 -0.59
N ILE A 64 -11.77 9.36 0.75
CA ILE A 64 -13.06 9.27 1.45
C ILE A 64 -13.52 10.64 1.98
N LEU A 65 -12.61 11.45 2.51
CA LEU A 65 -12.91 12.66 3.30
C LEU A 65 -12.29 13.93 2.72
N GLY A 66 -11.50 13.82 1.65
CA GLY A 66 -10.84 14.92 0.96
C GLY A 66 -9.60 15.47 1.69
N GLN A 67 -8.91 16.37 1.00
CA GLN A 67 -7.62 16.93 1.40
C GLN A 67 -7.62 17.56 2.81
N SER A 68 -8.70 18.24 3.21
CA SER A 68 -8.76 18.88 4.53
C SER A 68 -8.66 17.87 5.68
N ALA A 69 -9.16 16.64 5.50
CA ALA A 69 -9.04 15.58 6.49
C ALA A 69 -7.62 15.02 6.53
N VAL A 70 -6.94 14.92 5.39
CA VAL A 70 -5.52 14.51 5.32
C VAL A 70 -4.66 15.45 6.15
N GLU A 71 -4.79 16.76 5.95
CA GLU A 71 -4.01 17.78 6.65
C GLU A 71 -4.25 17.74 8.17
N ARG A 72 -5.52 17.64 8.59
CA ARG A 72 -5.86 17.51 10.01
C ARG A 72 -5.29 16.22 10.61
N THR A 73 -5.43 15.10 9.93
CA THR A 73 -4.94 13.80 10.39
C THR A 73 -3.41 13.81 10.48
N ALA A 74 -2.71 14.21 9.42
CA ALA A 74 -1.25 14.29 9.37
C ALA A 74 -0.70 15.18 10.50
N LYS A 75 -1.31 16.36 10.71
CA LYS A 75 -0.96 17.25 11.84
C LYS A 75 -1.19 16.59 13.21
N THR A 76 -2.28 15.85 13.37
CA THR A 76 -2.64 15.18 14.64
C THR A 76 -1.65 14.09 15.01
N ILE A 77 -1.14 13.36 14.02
CA ILE A 77 -0.17 12.27 14.23
C ILE A 77 1.28 12.74 14.05
N GLU A 78 1.52 14.05 13.97
CA GLU A 78 2.85 14.66 13.79
C GLU A 78 3.61 14.11 12.58
N PHE A 79 2.89 13.78 11.51
CA PHE A 79 3.45 13.22 10.28
C PHE A 79 3.58 14.29 9.20
N SER A 80 4.75 14.30 8.54
CA SER A 80 5.00 15.17 7.39
C SER A 80 4.51 14.49 6.11
N ILE A 81 3.55 15.13 5.46
CA ILE A 81 3.05 14.79 4.12
C ILE A 81 3.92 15.41 3.04
#